data_AF-A0A418WCC1-F1
#
_entry.id   AF-A0A418WCC1-F1
#
_cell.length_a   1.000
_cell.length_b   1.000
_cell.length_c   1.000
_cell.angle_alpha   90.00
_cell.angle_beta   90.00
_cell.angle_gamma   90.00
#
_symmetry.space_group_name_H-M   'P 1'
#
loop_
_entity.id
_entity.type
_entity.pdbx_description
1 polymer ?
#
loop_
_entity_poly.entity_id
_entity_poly.type
_entity_poly.pdbx_seq_one_letter_code
_entity_poly.pdbx_strand_id
1 'polypeptide(L)'
;MNWLDTLLITAIALAAGGLWLLAVVSMLQALQHRRPETSLLGLLVTSRVLTRPDLFTDQAQPYLKRLRLAFIGFFVVILLAAGLAILLSR
;
A
#
# COMPACT_ATOMS: atom_id res chain seq x y z
N MET A 1 15.91 12.12 22.66
CA MET A 1 15.68 11.84 21.23
C MET A 1 16.32 12.99 20.47
N ASN A 2 17.34 12.69 19.66
CA ASN A 2 18.08 13.74 18.93
C ASN A 2 17.20 14.31 17.82
N TRP A 3 17.41 15.57 17.44
CA TRP A 3 16.63 16.23 16.38
C TRP A 3 16.71 15.46 15.04
N LEU A 4 17.85 14.79 14.78
CA LEU A 4 18.04 13.88 13.65
C LEU A 4 17.10 12.68 13.70
N ASP A 5 16.91 12.06 14.86
CA ASP A 5 15.99 10.91 15.02
C ASP A 5 14.56 11.34 14.73
N THR A 6 14.16 12.52 15.19
CA THR A 6 12.82 13.09 14.94
C THR A 6 12.59 13.34 13.45
N LEU A 7 13.57 13.90 12.73
CA LEU A 7 13.48 14.12 11.29
C LEU A 7 13.37 12.79 10.53
N LEU A 8 14.15 11.79 10.93
CA LEU A 8 14.19 10.47 10.31
C LEU A 8 12.85 9.72 10.48
N ILE A 9 12.31 9.72 11.69
CA ILE A 9 10.99 9.14 12.01
C ILE A 9 9.90 9.85 11.21
N THR A 10 9.96 11.18 11.13
CA THR A 10 8.97 11.97 10.37
C THR A 10 9.04 11.66 8.86
N ALA A 11 10.24 11.54 8.30
CA ALA A 11 10.43 11.19 6.90
C ALA A 11 9.90 9.78 6.59
N ILE A 12 10.16 8.81 7.46
CA ILE A 12 9.63 7.44 7.36
C ILE A 12 8.10 7.46 7.44
N ALA A 13 7.53 8.21 8.39
CA ALA A 13 6.09 8.32 8.55
C ALA A 13 5.42 8.94 7.30
N LEU A 14 6.03 9.98 6.73
CA LEU A 14 5.57 10.60 5.49
C LEU A 14 5.66 9.64 4.29
N ALA A 15 6.77 8.90 4.16
CA ALA A 15 6.94 7.92 3.10
C ALA A 15 5.91 6.78 3.19
N ALA A 16 5.73 6.23 4.39
CA ALA A 16 4.73 5.19 4.65
C ALA A 16 3.30 5.70 4.40
N GLY A 17 2.97 6.90 4.88
CA GLY A 17 1.68 7.55 4.64
C GLY A 17 1.41 7.81 3.15
N GLY A 18 2.42 8.28 2.41
CA GLY A 18 2.32 8.50 0.96
C GLY A 18 2.08 7.20 0.18
N LEU A 19 2.80 6.13 0.53
CA LEU A 19 2.59 4.80 -0.05
C LEU A 19 1.22 4.23 0.28
N TRP A 20 0.72 4.46 1.50
CA TRP A 20 -0.63 4.07 1.89
C TRP A 20 -1.70 4.81 1.09
N LEU A 21 -1.59 6.13 0.95
CA LEU A 21 -2.50 6.91 0.12
C LEU A 21 -2.48 6.46 -1.34
N LEU A 22 -1.30 6.21 -1.90
CA LEU A 22 -1.15 5.72 -3.26
C LEU A 22 -1.79 4.35 -3.45
N ALA A 23 -1.68 3.46 -2.46
CA ALA A 23 -2.39 2.18 -2.43
C ALA A 23 -3.91 2.38 -2.43
N VAL A 24 -4.45 3.21 -1.53
CA VAL A 24 -5.90 3.47 -1.44
C VAL A 24 -6.44 4.05 -2.74
N VAL A 25 -5.79 5.06 -3.32
CA VAL A 25 -6.20 5.68 -4.59
C VAL A 25 -6.18 4.65 -5.72
N SER A 26 -5.13 3.84 -5.82
CA SER A 26 -5.01 2.80 -6.84
C SER A 26 -6.07 1.71 -6.67
N MET A 27 -6.41 1.37 -5.43
CA MET A 27 -7.49 0.42 -5.12
C MET A 27 -8.86 0.95 -5.52
N LEU A 28 -9.16 2.22 -5.22
CA LEU A 28 -10.41 2.86 -5.65
C LEU A 28 -10.52 2.92 -7.18
N GLN A 29 -9.45 3.28 -7.87
CA GLN A 29 -9.40 3.29 -9.34
C GLN A 29 -9.56 1.88 -9.93
N ALA A 30 -8.95 0.86 -9.33
CA ALA A 30 -9.14 -0.53 -9.74
C ALA A 30 -10.60 -0.98 -9.56
N LEU A 31 -11.25 -0.56 -8.46
CA LEU A 31 -12.65 -0.89 -8.18
C LEU A 31 -13.63 -0.24 -9.16
N GLN A 32 -13.31 0.94 -9.72
CA GLN A 32 -14.13 1.56 -10.79
C GLN A 32 -14.13 0.72 -12.07
N HIS A 33 -13.07 -0.06 -12.30
CA HIS A 33 -12.91 -0.92 -13.47
C HIS A 33 -13.22 -2.40 -13.16
N ARG A 34 -13.93 -2.68 -12.07
CA ARG A 34 -14.37 -4.03 -11.69
C ARG A 34 -15.44 -4.55 -12.65
N ARG A 35 -15.51 -5.87 -12.82
CA ARG A 35 -16.63 -6.47 -13.55
C ARG A 35 -17.93 -6.31 -12.74
N PRO A 36 -19.08 -6.04 -13.42
CA PRO A 36 -20.36 -5.78 -12.74
C PRO A 36 -20.87 -6.98 -11.93
N GLU A 37 -20.43 -8.18 -12.28
CA GLU A 37 -20.79 -9.44 -11.62
C GLU A 37 -20.16 -9.61 -10.22
N THR A 38 -19.14 -8.81 -9.91
CA THR A 38 -18.39 -8.93 -8.64
C THR A 38 -19.01 -8.00 -7.58
N SER A 39 -19.20 -8.46 -6.33
CA SER A 39 -19.71 -7.62 -5.24
C SER A 39 -18.61 -6.72 -4.62
N LEU A 40 -18.89 -5.40 -4.42
CA LEU A 40 -17.94 -4.44 -3.81
C LEU A 40 -17.56 -4.85 -2.39
N LEU A 41 -18.57 -5.22 -1.58
CA LEU A 41 -18.36 -5.61 -0.19
C LEU A 41 -17.50 -6.86 -0.12
N GLY A 42 -17.70 -7.81 -1.02
CA GLY A 42 -16.84 -8.99 -1.14
C GLY A 42 -15.39 -8.61 -1.43
N LEU A 43 -15.15 -7.71 -2.39
CA LEU A 43 -13.81 -7.28 -2.77
C LEU A 43 -13.07 -6.51 -1.67
N LEU A 44 -13.79 -5.64 -0.94
CA LEU A 44 -13.24 -4.83 0.15
C LEU A 44 -12.96 -5.66 1.41
N VAL A 45 -13.87 -6.56 1.80
CA VAL A 45 -13.75 -7.33 3.04
C VAL A 45 -12.71 -8.45 2.94
N THR A 46 -12.55 -9.07 1.77
CA THR A 46 -11.69 -10.26 1.64
C THR A 46 -10.31 -9.98 1.05
N SER A 47 -9.91 -8.70 0.90
CA SER A 47 -8.68 -8.31 0.23
C SER A 47 -8.51 -8.94 -1.17
N ARG A 48 -9.61 -9.40 -1.77
CA ARG A 48 -9.61 -10.14 -3.06
C ARG A 48 -9.11 -9.31 -4.22
N VAL A 49 -9.08 -7.99 -4.07
CA VAL A 49 -8.42 -7.06 -4.99
C VAL A 49 -6.95 -7.43 -5.23
N LEU A 50 -6.24 -7.93 -4.21
CA LEU A 50 -4.82 -8.29 -4.31
C LEU A 50 -4.59 -9.75 -4.75
N THR A 51 -5.54 -10.64 -4.49
CA THR A 51 -5.42 -12.09 -4.71
C THR A 51 -6.16 -12.61 -5.93
N ARG A 52 -7.11 -11.85 -6.50
CA ARG A 52 -7.90 -12.24 -7.69
C ARG A 52 -7.99 -11.11 -8.71
N PRO A 53 -6.92 -10.88 -9.51
CA PRO A 53 -6.92 -9.86 -10.57
C PRO A 53 -7.90 -10.19 -11.72
N ASP A 54 -8.33 -11.45 -11.83
CA ASP A 54 -9.33 -11.99 -12.76
C ASP A 54 -10.73 -11.39 -12.60
N LEU A 55 -11.03 -10.77 -11.45
CA LEU A 55 -12.31 -10.12 -11.16
C LEU A 55 -12.43 -8.70 -11.74
N PHE A 56 -11.37 -8.21 -12.37
CA PHE A 56 -11.27 -6.86 -12.91
C PHE A 56 -11.13 -6.88 -14.43
N THR A 57 -11.47 -5.77 -15.08
CA THR A 57 -11.23 -5.59 -16.51
C THR A 57 -9.75 -5.34 -16.78
N ASP A 58 -9.29 -5.52 -18.02
CA ASP A 58 -7.88 -5.29 -18.38
C ASP A 58 -7.42 -3.86 -18.10
N GLN A 59 -8.36 -2.90 -18.12
CA GLN A 59 -8.11 -1.50 -17.74
C GLN A 59 -7.74 -1.33 -16.26
N ALA A 60 -8.04 -2.30 -15.40
CA ALA A 60 -7.71 -2.27 -13.98
C ALA A 60 -6.25 -2.67 -13.67
N GLN A 61 -5.59 -3.40 -14.58
CA GLN A 61 -4.23 -3.93 -14.41
C GLN A 61 -3.17 -2.89 -14.00
N PRO A 62 -3.08 -1.69 -14.62
CA PRO A 62 -2.10 -0.69 -14.21
C PRO A 62 -2.32 -0.22 -12.76
N TYR A 63 -3.57 -0.11 -12.32
CA TYR A 63 -3.91 0.30 -10.96
C TYR A 63 -3.63 -0.83 -9.95
N LEU A 64 -3.93 -2.09 -10.30
CA LEU A 64 -3.57 -3.24 -9.47
C LEU A 64 -2.05 -3.40 -9.32
N LYS A 65 -1.28 -3.12 -10.38
CA LYS A 65 0.20 -3.11 -10.32
C LYS A 65 0.72 -2.00 -9.42
N ARG A 66 0.16 -0.78 -9.51
CA ARG A 66 0.49 0.34 -8.60
C ARG A 66 0.13 0.03 -7.15
N LEU A 67 -1.06 -0.54 -6.92
CA LEU A 67 -1.51 -0.99 -5.61
C LEU A 67 -0.52 -2.00 -5.01
N ARG A 68 -0.14 -3.03 -5.77
CA ARG A 68 0.83 -4.03 -5.32
C ARG A 68 2.20 -3.42 -5.02
N LEU A 69 2.71 -2.53 -5.88
CA LEU A 69 3.98 -1.84 -5.67
C LEU A 69 3.94 -0.94 -4.42
N ALA A 70 2.85 -0.20 -4.22
CA ALA A 70 2.65 0.65 -3.05
C ALA A 70 2.60 -0.18 -1.76
N PHE A 71 1.90 -1.31 -1.80
CA PHE A 71 1.81 -2.23 -0.68
C PHE A 71 3.18 -2.83 -0.34
N ILE A 72 3.92 -3.35 -1.33
CA ILE A 72 5.28 -3.86 -1.13
C ILE A 72 6.20 -2.76 -0.60
N GLY A 73 6.16 -1.57 -1.20
CA GLY A 73 6.95 -0.42 -0.76
C GLY A 73 6.67 -0.05 0.69
N PHE A 74 5.42 -0.07 1.11
CA PHE A 74 5.01 0.23 2.49
C PHE A 74 5.66 -0.74 3.48
N PHE A 75 5.61 -2.04 3.21
CA PHE A 75 6.26 -3.04 4.06
C PHE A 75 7.78 -2.90 4.06
N VAL A 76 8.40 -2.58 2.92
CA VAL A 76 9.85 -2.32 2.84
C VAL A 76 10.23 -1.12 3.72
N VAL A 77 9.47 -0.02 3.65
CA VAL A 77 9.72 1.17 4.49
C VAL A 77 9.59 0.84 5.98
N ILE A 78 8.57 0.07 6.38
CA ILE A 78 8.40 -0.36 7.77
C ILE A 78 9.55 -1.28 8.22
N LEU A 79 9.98 -2.23 7.38
CA LEU A 79 11.10 -3.12 7.69
C LEU A 79 12.40 -2.34 7.89
N LEU A 80 12.67 -1.36 7.03
CA LEU A 80 13.82 -0.47 7.19
C LEU A 80 13.72 0.35 8.47
N ALA A 81 12.54 0.89 8.79
CA ALA A 81 12.30 1.62 10.02
C ALA A 81 12.52 0.77 11.28
N ALA A 82 12.01 -0.47 11.27
CA ALA A 82 12.19 -1.41 12.38
C ALA A 82 13.66 -1.82 12.53
N GLY A 83 14.36 -2.11 11.43
CA GLY A 83 15.79 -2.42 11.44
C GLY A 83 16.63 -1.26 11.99
N LEU A 84 16.30 -0.04 11.59
CA LEU A 84 16.95 1.17 12.08
C LEU A 84 16.69 1.41 13.57
N ALA A 85 15.47 1.18 14.04
CA ALA A 85 15.12 1.26 15.45
C ALA A 85 15.86 0.21 16.30
N ILE A 86 16.03 -1.01 15.80
CA ILE A 86 16.85 -2.05 16.45
C ILE A 86 18.32 -1.64 16.50
N LEU A 87 18.84 -1.03 15.42
CA LEU A 87 20.23 -0.56 15.38
C LEU A 87 20.48 0.60 16.36
N LEU A 88 19.52 1.52 16.48
CA LEU A 88 19.58 2.68 17.38
C LEU A 88 19.32 2.35 18.86
N SER A 89 18.76 1.18 19.15
CA SER A 89 18.52 0.71 20.53
C SER A 89 19.66 -0.12 21.11
N ARG A 90 20.72 -0.34 20.33
CA ARG A 90 22.00 -0.90 20.79
C ARG A 90 23.01 0.20 21.06
#